data_AF-A0A951GXP5-F1
#
_entry.id   AF-A0A951GXP5-F1
#
_cell.length_a   1.000
_cell.length_b   1.000
_cell.length_c   1.000
_cell.angle_alpha   90.00
_cell.angle_beta   90.00
_cell.angle_gamma   90.00
#
_symmetry.space_group_name_H-M   'P 1'
#
loop_
_entity.id
_entity.type
_entity.pdbx_description
1 polymer ?
#
loop_
_entity_poly.entity_id
_entity_poly.type
_entity_poly.pdbx_seq_one_letter_code
_entity_poly.pdbx_strand_id
1 'polypeptide(L)' 'MTDALIELSARLQETAERLRSGALDHETALALIEECARLAADASAQVEQRTRAALEPLPDLPGQLPLPAS' A
#
# COMPACT_ATOMS: atom_id res chain seq x y z
N MET A 1 14.25 -8.34 5.94
CA MET A 1 13.33 -7.19 6.07
C MET A 1 12.06 -7.63 5.36
N THR A 2 11.03 -8.00 6.10
CA THR A 2 9.76 -8.47 5.50
C THR A 2 9.15 -7.30 4.72
N ASP A 3 8.65 -7.57 3.52
CA ASP A 3 8.04 -6.54 2.68
C ASP A 3 6.75 -6.04 3.37
N ALA A 4 6.71 -4.75 3.74
CA ALA A 4 5.59 -4.14 4.46
C ALA A 4 4.24 -4.29 3.74
N LEU A 5 4.24 -4.45 2.41
CA LEU A 5 3.03 -4.72 1.63
C LEU A 5 2.53 -6.17 1.83
N ILE A 6 3.44 -7.13 2.03
CA ILE A 6 3.07 -8.52 2.35
C ILE A 6 2.39 -8.57 3.71
N GLU A 7 2.88 -7.83 4.69
CA GLU A 7 2.30 -7.78 6.04
C GLU A 7 0.92 -7.08 6.03
N LEU A 8 0.78 -5.96 5.32
CA LEU A 8 -0.52 -5.30 5.14
C LEU A 8 -1.54 -6.19 4.44
N SER A 9 -1.11 -6.90 3.38
CA SER A 9 -1.97 -7.82 2.64
C SER A 9 -2.43 -8.99 3.51
N ALA A 10 -1.53 -9.58 4.30
CA ALA A 10 -1.86 -10.67 5.21
C ALA A 10 -2.90 -10.23 6.27
N ARG A 11 -2.73 -9.04 6.85
CA ARG A 11 -3.69 -8.49 7.82
C ARG A 11 -5.05 -8.18 7.20
N LEU A 12 -5.08 -7.68 5.97
CA LEU A 12 -6.31 -7.43 5.24
C LEU A 12 -7.06 -8.74 4.96
N GLN A 13 -6.32 -9.78 4.54
CA GLN A 13 -6.86 -11.12 4.28
C GLN A 13 -7.53 -11.70 5.53
N GLU A 14 -6.85 -11.66 6.68
CA GLU A 14 -7.38 -12.16 7.96
C GLU A 14 -8.66 -11.40 8.37
N THR A 15 -8.65 -10.08 8.24
CA THR A 15 -9.81 -9.23 8.58
C THR A 15 -11.01 -9.53 7.67
N ALA A 16 -10.76 -9.72 6.38
CA ALA A 16 -11.80 -10.10 5.42
C ALA A 16 -12.35 -11.51 5.66
N GLU A 17 -11.52 -12.47 6.06
CA GLU A 17 -11.95 -13.81 6.43
C GLU A 17 -12.85 -13.80 7.67
N ARG A 18 -12.49 -13.00 8.68
CA ARG A 18 -13.33 -12.80 9.87
C ARG A 18 -14.68 -12.18 9.51
N LEU A 19 -14.71 -11.18 8.64
CA LEU A 19 -15.97 -10.60 8.11
C LEU A 19 -16.83 -11.63 7.39
N ARG A 20 -16.22 -12.45 6.51
CA ARG A 20 -16.92 -13.49 5.74
C ARG A 20 -17.47 -14.62 6.60
N SER A 21 -16.90 -14.84 7.80
CA SER A 21 -17.42 -15.84 8.73
C SER A 21 -18.86 -15.56 9.16
N GLY A 22 -19.30 -14.30 9.12
CA GLY A 22 -20.65 -13.87 9.48
C GLY A 22 -21.00 -14.05 10.97
N ALA A 23 -20.08 -14.55 11.79
CA ALA A 23 -20.27 -14.78 13.22
C ALA A 23 -19.83 -13.56 14.04
N LEU A 24 -20.29 -12.37 13.63
CA LEU A 24 -19.92 -11.09 14.22
C LEU A 24 -21.18 -10.32 14.60
N ASP A 25 -21.14 -9.64 15.74
CA ASP A 25 -22.16 -8.63 16.03
C ASP A 25 -21.98 -7.39 15.15
N HIS A 26 -22.97 -6.50 15.15
CA HIS A 26 -23.00 -5.33 14.28
C HIS A 26 -21.83 -4.37 14.54
N GLU A 27 -21.46 -4.16 15.81
CA GLU A 27 -20.38 -3.26 16.18
C GLU A 27 -19.02 -3.82 15.76
N THR A 28 -18.78 -5.12 15.96
CA THR A 28 -17.55 -5.80 15.54
C THR A 28 -17.44 -5.84 14.01
N ALA A 29 -18.56 -6.08 13.31
CA ALA A 29 -18.58 -6.05 11.85
C ALA A 29 -18.22 -4.66 11.32
N LEU A 30 -18.78 -3.58 11.90
CA LEU A 30 -18.45 -2.21 11.53
C LEU A 30 -16.96 -1.91 11.76
N ALA A 31 -16.44 -2.25 12.93
CA ALA A 31 -15.03 -2.04 13.27
C ALA A 31 -14.07 -2.78 12.31
N LEU A 32 -14.42 -4.01 11.90
CA LEU A 32 -13.62 -4.77 10.92
C LEU A 32 -13.71 -4.18 9.50
N ILE A 33 -14.86 -3.62 9.11
CA ILE A 33 -15.01 -2.92 7.81
C ILE A 33 -14.13 -1.67 7.78
N GLU A 34 -14.13 -0.88 8.86
CA GLU A 34 -13.27 0.30 9.00
C GLU A 34 -11.79 -0.08 8.98
N GLU A 35 -11.41 -1.16 9.67
CA GLU A 35 -10.04 -1.67 9.65
C GLU A 35 -9.63 -2.12 8.24
N CYS A 36 -10.49 -2.85 7.52
CA CYS A 36 -10.26 -3.22 6.11
C CYS A 36 -10.05 -1.99 5.22
N ALA A 37 -10.87 -0.96 5.38
CA ALA A 37 -10.75 0.28 4.61
C ALA A 37 -9.41 0.99 4.87
N ARG A 38 -8.99 1.04 6.14
CA ARG A 38 -7.70 1.61 6.55
C ARG A 38 -6.53 0.84 5.95
N LEU A 39 -6.53 -0.50 6.09
CA LEU A 39 -5.46 -1.35 5.56
C LEU A 39 -5.35 -1.25 4.03
N ALA A 40 -6.49 -1.16 3.33
CA ALA A 40 -6.51 -0.98 1.88
C ALA A 40 -5.95 0.38 1.44
N ALA A 41 -6.26 1.45 2.18
CA ALA A 41 -5.70 2.78 1.93
C ALA A 41 -4.19 2.81 2.14
N ASP A 42 -3.69 2.22 3.23
CA ASP A 42 -2.27 2.13 3.54
C ASP A 42 -1.51 1.33 2.47
N ALA A 43 -2.06 0.19 2.04
CA ALA A 43 -1.47 -0.61 0.98
C ALA A 43 -1.42 0.17 -0.35
N SER A 44 -2.49 0.89 -0.69
CA SER A 44 -2.55 1.71 -1.90
C SER A 44 -1.50 2.83 -1.88
N ALA A 45 -1.34 3.51 -0.74
CA ALA A 45 -0.34 4.55 -0.56
C ALA A 45 1.09 4.00 -0.70
N GLN A 46 1.37 2.82 -0.15
CA GLN A 46 2.68 2.17 -0.31
C GLN A 46 2.97 1.76 -1.76
N VAL A 47 1.97 1.25 -2.49
CA VAL A 47 2.11 0.94 -3.91
C VAL A 47 2.39 2.22 -4.70
N GLU A 48 1.62 3.28 -4.48
CA GLU A 48 1.82 4.56 -5.16
C GLU A 48 3.21 5.12 -4.88
N GLN A 49 3.67 5.10 -3.63
CA GLN A 49 5.00 5.55 -3.26
C GLN A 49 6.09 4.77 -3.98
N ARG A 50 5.97 3.43 -4.06
CA ARG A 50 6.93 2.58 -4.78
C ARG A 50 6.90 2.84 -6.28
N THR A 51 5.72 3.00 -6.86
CA THR A 51 5.57 3.34 -8.29
C THR A 51 6.19 4.70 -8.60
N ARG A 52 5.96 5.71 -7.76
CA ARG A 52 6.55 7.04 -7.92
C ARG A 52 8.07 7.01 -7.79
N ALA A 53 8.59 6.33 -6.77
CA ALA A 53 10.03 6.18 -6.57
C ALA A 53 10.72 5.45 -7.73
N ALA A 54 10.02 4.52 -8.40
CA ALA A 54 10.53 3.85 -9.60
C ALA A 54 10.51 4.74 -10.86
N LEU A 55 9.70 5.80 -10.88
CA LEU A 55 9.53 6.73 -12.00
C LEU A 55 10.33 8.04 -11.82
N GLU A 56 10.77 8.36 -10.61
CA GLU A 56 11.60 9.54 -10.37
C GLU A 56 12.96 9.37 -11.08
N PRO A 57 13.34 10.30 -11.98
CA PRO A 57 14.64 10.25 -12.63
C PRO A 57 15.73 10.36 -11.56
N LEU A 58 16.77 9.53 -11.70
CA LEU A 58 17.95 9.62 -10.84
C LEU A 58 18.47 11.08 -10.88
N PRO A 59 18.86 11.66 -9.73
CA PRO A 59 19.43 13.00 -9.73
C PRO A 59 20.63 13.05 -10.67
N ASP A 60 20.75 14.13 -11.45
CA ASP A 60 21.86 14.33 -12.36
C ASP A 60 23.18 14.09 -11.62
N LEU A 61 23.93 13.08 -12.07
CA LEU A 61 25.24 12.80 -11.50
C LEU A 61 26.14 14.02 -11.73
N PRO A 62 26.95 14.44 -10.73
CA PRO A 62 27.86 15.55 -10.89
C PRO A 62 28.78 15.30 -12.10
N GLY A 63 28.62 16.13 -13.15
CA GLY A 63 29.35 16.00 -14.42
C GLY A 63 28.50 15.68 -15.66
N GLN A 64 27.19 15.48 -15.54
CA GLN A 64 26.29 15.37 -16.70
C GLN A 64 25.93 16.78 -17.23
N LEU A 65 26.28 17.08 -18.49
CA LEU A 65 25.78 18.26 -19.20
C LEU A 65 24.46 17.90 -19.91
N PRO A 66 23.44 18.79 -19.89
CA PRO A 66 22.20 18.54 -20.63
C PRO A 66 22.50 18.34 -22.11
N LEU A 67 21.97 17.27 -22.71
CA LEU A 67 22.08 17.06 -24.15
C LEU A 67 21.30 18.15 -24.89
N PRO A 68 21.88 18.80 -25.91
CA PRO A 68 21.17 19.82 -26.66
C PRO A 68 19.97 19.18 -27.37
N ALA A 69 18.78 19.75 -27.17
CA ALA A 69 17.60 19.38 -27.93
C ALA A 69 17.82 19.79 -29.40
N SER A 70 17.83 18.79 -30.29
CA SER A 70 17.79 18.99 -31.74
C SER A 70 16.40 19.38 -32.20
#